data_AF-A0A1G2JMT9-F1
#
_entry.id   AF-A0A1G2JMT9-F1
#
_cell.length_a   1.000
_cell.length_b   1.000
_cell.length_c   1.000
_cell.angle_alpha   90.00
_cell.angle_beta   90.00
_cell.angle_gamma   90.00
#
_symmetry.space_group_name_H-M   'P 1'
#
loop_
_entity.id
_entity.type
_entity.pdbx_description
1 polymer ?
#
loop_
_entity_poly.entity_id
_entity_poly.type
_entity_poly.pdbx_seq_one_letter_code
_entity_poly.pdbx_strand_id
1 'polypeptide(L)'
;MTIKKLPLLKSKEVIRVLERLGFQKDRQKGSHLIMFNNFTKRRTTVPVHKGKDIKKSLLKGIIEEDVGITIEEFFIYYYEFNFLWGNGECDRIQAFTASWRF
;
A
#
# COMPACT_ATOMS: atom_id res chain seq x y z
N MET A 1 -8.43 -6.78 -16.79
CA MET A 1 -7.18 -6.12 -17.23
C MET A 1 -6.03 -7.10 -17.03
N THR A 2 -5.20 -7.38 -18.02
CA THR A 2 -4.08 -8.33 -17.87
C THR A 2 -2.79 -7.57 -17.62
N ILE A 3 -2.20 -7.72 -16.42
CA ILE A 3 -0.99 -6.99 -16.04
C ILE A 3 0.23 -7.73 -16.58
N LYS A 4 0.66 -7.39 -17.80
CA LYS A 4 1.82 -8.03 -18.45
C LYS A 4 3.16 -7.78 -17.75
N LYS A 5 3.27 -6.72 -16.94
CA LYS A 5 4.52 -6.36 -16.25
C LYS A 5 4.20 -5.61 -14.95
N LEU A 6 4.73 -6.09 -13.83
CA LEU A 6 4.65 -5.37 -12.56
C LEU A 6 5.35 -4.00 -12.69
N PRO A 7 4.65 -2.87 -12.46
CA PRO A 7 5.27 -1.56 -12.41
C PRO A 7 6.22 -1.44 -11.21
N LEU A 8 7.09 -0.45 -11.27
CA LEU A 8 7.91 -0.05 -10.12
C LEU A 8 7.09 0.92 -9.28
N LEU A 9 7.00 0.65 -7.97
CA LEU A 9 6.24 1.47 -7.03
C LEU A 9 7.18 1.98 -5.93
N LYS A 10 6.98 3.23 -5.54
CA LYS A 10 7.61 3.82 -4.36
C LYS A 10 7.00 3.24 -3.08
N SER A 11 7.76 3.26 -2.00
CA SER A 11 7.28 2.78 -0.68
C SER A 11 5.96 3.43 -0.26
N LYS A 12 5.80 4.74 -0.54
CA LYS A 12 4.58 5.50 -0.21
C LYS A 12 3.34 4.95 -0.92
N GLU A 13 3.49 4.52 -2.18
CA GLU A 13 2.38 4.00 -2.98
C GLU A 13 1.93 2.64 -2.44
N VAL A 14 2.88 1.77 -2.12
CA VAL A 14 2.59 0.46 -1.50
C VAL A 14 1.91 0.65 -0.14
N ILE A 15 2.43 1.52 0.72
CA ILE A 15 1.85 1.80 2.04
C ILE A 15 0.39 2.27 1.92
N ARG A 16 0.09 3.17 0.96
CA ARG A 16 -1.28 3.65 0.74
C ARG A 16 -2.23 2.53 0.35
N VAL A 17 -1.82 1.63 -0.54
CA VAL A 17 -2.65 0.48 -0.92
C VAL A 17 -2.86 -0.45 0.27
N LEU A 18 -1.82 -0.71 1.06
CA LEU A 18 -1.93 -1.51 2.29
C LEU A 18 -2.89 -0.88 3.30
N GLU A 19 -2.85 0.44 3.49
CA GLU A 19 -3.80 1.16 4.35
C GLU A 19 -5.25 0.98 3.88
N ARG A 20 -5.51 1.01 2.56
CA ARG A 20 -6.84 0.71 2.00
C ARG A 20 -7.28 -0.73 2.21
N LEU A 21 -6.33 -1.66 2.20
CA LEU A 21 -6.55 -3.08 2.51
C LEU A 21 -6.73 -3.34 4.03
N GLY A 22 -6.77 -2.29 4.85
CA GLY A 22 -6.99 -2.38 6.30
C GLY A 22 -5.72 -2.66 7.12
N PHE A 23 -4.54 -2.55 6.53
CA PHE A 23 -3.29 -2.57 7.30
C PHE A 23 -3.08 -1.22 8.00
N GLN A 24 -2.51 -1.28 9.19
CA GLN A 24 -2.13 -0.13 9.99
C GLN A 24 -0.64 -0.16 10.25
N LYS A 25 -0.03 1.02 10.44
CA LYS A 25 1.38 1.12 10.85
C LYS A 25 1.51 0.58 12.28
N ASP A 26 2.27 -0.49 12.46
CA ASP A 26 2.50 -1.16 13.74
C ASP A 26 3.72 -0.52 14.44
N ARG A 27 4.89 -0.62 13.80
CA ARG A 27 6.14 -0.01 14.31
C ARG A 27 7.13 0.25 13.18
N GLN A 28 8.13 1.08 13.43
CA GLN A 28 9.21 1.34 12.48
C GLN A 28 10.57 1.30 13.20
N LYS A 29 11.54 0.59 12.61
CA LYS A 29 12.95 0.60 13.03
C LYS A 29 13.81 1.00 11.83
N GLY A 30 14.39 2.20 11.89
CA GLY A 30 15.13 2.77 10.76
C GLY A 30 14.23 2.88 9.51
N SER A 31 14.67 2.31 8.39
CA SER A 31 13.91 2.31 7.13
C SER A 31 12.91 1.16 7.01
N HIS A 32 12.74 0.29 8.00
CA HIS A 32 11.81 -0.83 7.92
C HIS A 32 10.52 -0.49 8.66
N LEU A 33 9.46 -0.21 7.90
CA LEU A 33 8.11 0.01 8.43
C LEU A 33 7.36 -1.32 8.48
N ILE A 34 6.87 -1.68 9.65
CA ILE A 34 6.05 -2.87 9.84
C ILE A 34 4.59 -2.44 9.84
N MET A 35 3.79 -3.13 9.05
CA MET A 35 2.35 -2.92 8.95
C MET A 35 1.61 -4.18 9.36
N PHE A 36 0.49 -4.02 10.07
CA PHE A 36 -0.32 -5.10 10.61
C PHE A 36 -1.79 -4.87 10.29
N ASN A 37 -2.47 -5.91 9.82
CA ASN A 37 -3.91 -5.88 9.62
C ASN A 37 -4.60 -6.59 10.79
N ASN A 38 -5.39 -5.85 11.56
CA ASN A 38 -6.02 -6.40 12.76
C ASN A 38 -7.13 -7.42 12.46
N PHE A 39 -7.74 -7.36 11.29
CA PHE A 39 -8.82 -8.27 10.88
C PHE A 39 -8.26 -9.58 10.34
N THR A 40 -7.31 -9.51 9.40
CA THR A 40 -6.71 -10.71 8.79
C THR A 40 -5.56 -11.30 9.61
N LYS A 41 -5.09 -10.57 10.64
CA LYS A 41 -3.91 -10.90 11.48
C LYS A 41 -2.61 -11.05 10.69
N ARG A 42 -2.57 -10.54 9.46
CA ARG A 42 -1.39 -10.54 8.60
C ARG A 42 -0.46 -9.37 8.90
N ARG A 43 0.83 -9.55 8.61
CA ARG A 43 1.89 -8.56 8.84
C ARG A 43 2.81 -8.52 7.63
N THR A 44 3.27 -7.33 7.27
CA THR A 44 4.32 -7.13 6.26
C THR A 44 5.36 -6.10 6.71
N THR A 45 6.55 -6.15 6.11
CA THR A 45 7.60 -5.15 6.31
C THR A 45 7.89 -4.42 5.00
N VAL A 46 7.63 -3.12 4.98
CA VAL A 46 7.88 -2.24 3.83
C VAL A 46 9.17 -1.45 4.04
N PRO A 47 10.18 -1.56 3.15
CA PRO A 47 11.34 -0.68 3.19
C PRO A 47 10.97 0.73 2.71
N VAL A 48 11.19 1.71 3.57
CA VAL A 48 10.92 3.13 3.36
C VAL A 48 12.23 3.87 3.13
N HIS A 49 12.68 3.91 1.88
CA HIS A 49 13.82 4.70 1.45
C HIS A 49 13.34 5.84 0.56
N LYS A 50 13.72 7.08 0.88
CA LYS A 50 13.39 8.24 0.04
C LYS A 50 13.98 8.05 -1.37
N GLY A 51 13.13 8.24 -2.39
CA GLY A 51 13.55 8.25 -3.79
C GLY A 51 13.88 6.88 -4.41
N LYS A 52 13.62 5.76 -3.73
CA LYS A 52 13.86 4.42 -4.28
C LYS A 52 12.54 3.66 -4.46
N ASP A 53 12.47 2.95 -5.58
CA ASP A 53 11.38 2.03 -5.87
C ASP A 53 11.60 0.69 -5.16
N ILE A 54 10.49 0.02 -4.87
CA ILE A 54 10.49 -1.34 -4.35
C ILE A 54 10.80 -2.31 -5.50
N LYS A 55 11.77 -3.20 -5.28
CA LYS A 55 12.11 -4.26 -6.23
C LYS A 55 10.88 -5.13 -6.51
N LYS A 56 10.68 -5.54 -7.76
CA LYS A 56 9.51 -6.32 -8.19
C LYS A 56 9.32 -7.63 -7.41
N SER A 57 10.42 -8.34 -7.13
CA SER A 57 10.37 -9.57 -6.34
C SER A 57 9.87 -9.31 -4.92
N LEU A 58 10.34 -8.23 -4.28
CA LEU A 58 9.89 -7.84 -2.96
C LEU A 58 8.43 -7.39 -2.97
N LEU A 59 8.02 -6.60 -3.97
CA LEU A 59 6.62 -6.20 -4.13
C LEU A 59 5.72 -7.43 -4.27
N LYS A 60 6.13 -8.42 -5.07
CA LYS A 60 5.39 -9.67 -5.23
C LYS A 60 5.27 -10.43 -3.91
N GLY A 61 6.35 -10.60 -3.16
CA GLY A 61 6.31 -11.27 -1.84
C GLY A 61 5.40 -10.54 -0.85
N ILE A 62 5.46 -9.20 -0.81
CA ILE A 62 4.54 -8.40 0.01
C ILE A 62 3.08 -8.69 -0.38
N ILE A 63 2.75 -8.70 -1.67
CA ILE A 63 1.37 -8.85 -2.15
C ILE A 63 0.84 -10.28 -1.93
N GLU A 64 1.56 -11.28 -2.42
CA GLU A 64 1.07 -12.66 -2.49
C GLU A 64 1.35 -13.45 -1.20
N GLU A 65 2.49 -13.21 -0.53
CA GLU A 65 2.89 -13.98 0.64
C GLU A 65 2.44 -13.30 1.94
N ASP A 66 2.80 -12.03 2.14
CA ASP A 66 2.51 -11.32 3.39
C ASP A 66 1.06 -10.86 3.47
N VAL A 67 0.56 -10.23 2.40
CA VAL A 67 -0.79 -9.67 2.33
C VAL A 67 -1.80 -10.72 1.91
N GLY A 68 -1.37 -11.67 1.07
CA GLY A 68 -2.11 -12.82 0.56
C GLY A 68 -3.34 -12.45 -0.26
N ILE A 69 -3.13 -11.56 -1.22
CA ILE A 69 -4.06 -11.25 -2.32
C ILE A 69 -3.33 -11.46 -3.65
N THR A 70 -4.07 -11.45 -4.76
CA THR A 70 -3.49 -11.51 -6.10
C THR A 70 -2.86 -10.17 -6.51
N ILE A 71 -1.93 -10.23 -7.47
CA ILE A 71 -1.36 -9.03 -8.11
C ILE A 71 -2.48 -8.18 -8.72
N GLU A 72 -3.43 -8.82 -9.39
CA GLU A 72 -4.57 -8.16 -10.02
C GLU A 72 -5.40 -7.38 -9.00
N GLU A 73 -5.78 -8.00 -7.88
CA GLU A 73 -6.50 -7.33 -6.80
C GLU A 73 -5.73 -6.13 -6.26
N PHE A 74 -4.42 -6.29 -5.99
CA PHE A 74 -3.60 -5.18 -5.51
C PHE A 74 -3.66 -3.97 -6.46
N PHE A 75 -3.59 -4.22 -7.77
CA PHE A 75 -3.62 -3.15 -8.76
C PHE A 75 -5.00 -2.53 -8.96
N ILE A 76 -6.09 -3.27 -8.70
CA ILE A 76 -7.43 -2.67 -8.62
C ILE A 76 -7.42 -1.58 -7.55
N TYR A 77 -6.98 -1.89 -6.32
CA TYR A 77 -6.92 -0.89 -5.25
C TYR A 77 -5.98 0.28 -5.57
N TYR A 78 -4.87 0.03 -6.26
CA TYR A 78 -3.92 1.05 -6.68
C TYR A 78 -4.50 1.98 -7.75
N TYR A 79 -5.11 1.44 -8.81
CA TYR A 79 -5.66 2.25 -9.90
C TYR A 79 -6.93 2.97 -9.50
N GLU A 80 -7.82 2.34 -8.73
CA GLU A 80 -8.99 3.02 -8.17
C GLU A 80 -8.59 4.28 -7.39
N PHE A 81 -7.54 4.18 -6.58
CA PHE A 81 -7.05 5.32 -5.83
C PHE A 81 -6.51 6.42 -6.75
N ASN A 82 -5.60 6.08 -7.68
CA ASN A 82 -5.01 7.08 -8.56
C ASN A 82 -6.02 7.71 -9.53
N PHE A 83 -7.01 6.95 -9.97
CA PHE A 83 -8.09 7.45 -10.84
C PHE A 83 -8.97 8.46 -10.09
N LEU A 84 -9.38 8.14 -8.87
CA LEU A 84 -10.28 8.99 -8.09
C LEU A 84 -9.59 10.23 -7.51
N TRP A 85 -8.29 10.16 -7.23
CA TRP A 85 -7.58 11.22 -6.48
C TRP A 85 -6.53 11.97 -7.29
N GLY A 86 -6.29 11.58 -8.56
CA GLY A 86 -5.23 12.14 -9.40
C GLY A 86 -3.83 11.80 -8.89
N ASN A 87 -2.82 11.84 -9.78
CA ASN A 87 -1.40 11.56 -9.45
C ASN A 87 -0.74 12.66 -8.58
N GLY A 88 -1.48 13.29 -7.67
CA GLY A 88 -1.02 14.39 -6.83
C GLY A 88 -0.55 13.93 -5.46
N GLU A 89 0.59 14.47 -5.02
CA GLU A 89 0.99 14.48 -3.61
C GLU A 89 -0.11 15.14 -2.77
N CYS A 90 -1.02 14.34 -2.20
CA CYS A 90 -2.12 14.87 -1.41
C CYS A 90 -1.80 14.80 0.09
N ASP A 91 -1.25 15.91 0.61
CA ASP A 91 -1.32 16.32 2.02
C ASP A 91 -2.77 16.65 2.43
N ARG A 92 -3.70 15.71 2.23
CA ARG A 92 -5.13 15.86 2.58
C ARG A 92 -5.73 14.67 3.32
N ILE A 93 -4.94 13.98 4.14
CA ILE A 93 -5.48 13.05 5.17
C ILE A 93 -5.96 13.84 6.41
N GLN A 94 -6.74 14.89 6.19
CA GLN A 94 -7.56 15.52 7.24
C GLN A 94 -9.03 15.68 6.84
N ALA A 95 -9.41 15.38 5.59
CA ALA A 95 -10.75 15.70 5.11
C ALA A 95 -11.74 14.52 5.06
N PHE A 96 -11.33 13.26 5.27
CA PHE A 96 -12.22 12.11 5.07
C PHE A 96 -12.52 11.25 6.31
N THR A 97 -11.84 11.47 7.44
CA THR A 97 -12.24 10.87 8.73
C THR A 97 -13.23 11.74 9.52
N ALA A 98 -13.50 12.97 9.06
CA ALA A 98 -14.44 13.90 9.70
C ALA A 98 -15.89 13.74 9.22
N SER A 99 -16.20 12.82 8.29
CA SER A 99 -17.55 12.63 7.75
C SER A 99 -18.00 11.16 7.79
N TRP A 100 -17.80 10.51 8.93
CA TRP A 100 -18.66 9.41 9.38
C TRP A 100 -19.19 9.77 10.76
N ARG A 101 -20.13 10.71 10.74
CA ARG A 101 -20.94 11.09 11.89
C ARG A 101 -22.35 11.41 11.40
N PHE A 102 -22.97 10.45 10.72
CA PHE A 102 -24.41 10.17 10.66
C PHE A 102 -24.58 8.71 10.25
#